data_AF-A0A1W1YL96-F1
#
_entry.id   AF-A0A1W1YL96-F1
#
_cell.length_a   1.000
_cell.length_b   1.000
_cell.length_c   1.000
_cell.angle_alpha   90.00
_cell.angle_beta   90.00
_cell.angle_gamma   90.00
#
_symmetry.space_group_name_H-M   'P 1'
#
loop_
_entity.id
_entity.type
_entity.pdbx_description
1 polymer ?
#
loop_
_entity_poly.entity_id
_entity_poly.type
_entity_poly.pdbx_seq_one_letter_code
_entity_poly.pdbx_strand_id
1 'polypeptide(L)'
;MKYVKEIKSSITGAHELEEQDGITYKIKILGRGEELFFQKGNDALICEISARHAVIDPRTIRRWDSGNKISDDERALILEKIIELYKKAYKDDLSAFKN
;
A
#
# COMPACT_ATOMS: atom_id res chain seq x y z
N MET A 1 -9.09 9.15 8.28
CA MET A 1 -9.54 8.84 6.90
C MET A 1 -9.41 10.03 5.96
N LYS A 2 -9.65 11.27 6.41
CA LYS A 2 -9.46 12.48 5.62
C LYS A 2 -8.08 12.52 4.93
N TYR A 3 -7.02 12.19 5.67
CA TYR A 3 -5.65 12.10 5.13
C TYR A 3 -5.50 11.18 3.91
N VAL A 4 -5.95 9.91 3.99
CA VAL A 4 -5.85 8.97 2.85
C VAL A 4 -6.64 9.47 1.64
N LYS A 5 -7.83 10.05 1.84
CA LYS A 5 -8.65 10.61 0.77
C LYS A 5 -7.98 11.81 0.10
N GLU A 6 -7.37 12.70 0.88
CA GLU A 6 -6.61 13.85 0.39
C GLU A 6 -5.43 13.40 -0.46
N ILE A 7 -4.63 12.45 0.04
CA ILE A 7 -3.53 11.85 -0.71
C ILE A 7 -4.07 11.24 -2.01
N LYS A 8 -5.03 10.32 -1.95
CA LYS A 8 -5.63 9.67 -3.12
C LYS A 8 -6.10 10.66 -4.20
N SER A 9 -6.70 11.79 -3.80
CA SER A 9 -7.20 12.82 -4.73
C SER A 9 -6.12 13.69 -5.37
N SER A 10 -4.94 13.80 -4.74
CA SER A 10 -3.86 14.71 -5.14
C SER A 10 -2.57 14.00 -5.51
N ILE A 11 -2.53 12.66 -5.40
CA ILE A 11 -1.32 11.88 -5.58
C ILE A 11 -0.89 11.90 -7.05
N THR A 12 0.37 12.29 -7.26
CA THR A 12 1.04 12.28 -8.55
C THR A 12 2.28 11.39 -8.47
N GLY A 13 2.73 10.81 -9.60
CA GLY A 13 3.94 9.97 -9.62
C GLY A 13 3.85 8.72 -8.75
N ALA A 14 2.64 8.21 -8.49
CA ALA A 14 2.47 6.85 -8.00
C ALA A 14 2.81 5.87 -9.14
N HIS A 15 3.36 4.71 -8.79
CA HIS A 15 3.48 3.63 -9.76
C HIS A 15 2.10 3.00 -9.95
N GLU A 16 1.67 2.93 -11.19
CA GLU A 16 0.36 2.38 -11.56
C GLU A 16 0.57 1.07 -12.33
N LEU A 17 -0.19 0.04 -11.96
CA LEU A 17 -0.21 -1.26 -12.64
C LEU A 17 -1.66 -1.67 -12.86
N GLU A 18 -2.00 -2.00 -14.10
CA GLU A 18 -3.30 -2.58 -14.45
C GLU A 18 -3.16 -4.09 -14.62
N GLU A 19 -4.02 -4.87 -13.96
CA GLU A 19 -4.09 -6.32 -14.12
C GLU A 19 -5.11 -6.72 -15.20
N GLN A 20 -5.04 -7.97 -15.67
CA GLN A 20 -5.87 -8.47 -16.78
C GLN A 20 -7.37 -8.45 -16.49
N ASP A 21 -7.76 -8.41 -15.22
CA ASP A 21 -9.14 -8.31 -14.75
C ASP A 21 -9.67 -6.86 -14.75
N GLY A 22 -8.85 -5.89 -15.18
CA GLY A 22 -9.18 -4.46 -15.21
C GLY A 22 -9.00 -3.76 -13.86
N ILE A 23 -8.45 -4.44 -12.84
CA ILE A 23 -8.14 -3.79 -11.56
C ILE A 23 -6.85 -2.99 -11.70
N THR A 24 -6.94 -1.68 -11.49
CA THR A 24 -5.77 -0.80 -11.36
C THR A 24 -5.28 -0.77 -9.92
N TYR A 25 -3.99 -0.97 -9.74
CA TYR A 25 -3.28 -0.79 -8.48
C TYR A 25 -2.39 0.44 -8.54
N LYS A 26 -2.28 1.18 -7.43
CA LYS A 26 -1.31 2.25 -7.27
C LYS A 26 -0.50 2.09 -6.00
N ILE A 27 0.79 2.36 -6.08
CA ILE A 27 1.71 2.33 -4.95
C ILE A 27 2.61 3.57 -4.94
N LYS A 28 2.80 4.17 -3.77
CA LYS A 28 3.75 5.29 -3.60
C LYS A 28 4.31 5.34 -2.19
N ILE A 29 5.64 5.40 -2.06
CA ILE A 29 6.31 5.75 -0.81
C ILE A 29 6.05 7.22 -0.47
N LEU A 30 5.65 7.46 0.78
CA LEU A 30 5.37 8.78 1.36
C LEU A 30 6.31 9.04 2.55
N GLY A 31 6.25 10.23 3.13
CA GLY A 31 6.87 10.52 4.43
C GLY A 31 8.37 10.20 4.51
N ARG A 32 9.12 10.38 3.41
CA ARG A 32 10.56 10.02 3.32
C ARG A 32 10.86 8.53 3.56
N GLY A 33 9.92 7.64 3.29
CA GLY A 33 10.14 6.20 3.44
C GLY A 33 9.52 5.58 4.70
N GLU A 34 8.72 6.34 5.44
CA GLU A 34 8.04 5.87 6.66
C GLU A 34 6.62 5.38 6.38
N GLU A 35 6.04 5.81 5.27
CA GLU A 35 4.66 5.49 4.90
C GLU A 35 4.59 4.99 3.46
N LEU A 36 3.57 4.19 3.17
CA LEU A 36 3.26 3.70 1.84
C LEU A 36 1.78 3.88 1.56
N PHE A 37 1.49 4.60 0.48
CA PHE A 37 0.17 4.65 -0.12
C PHE A 37 -0.05 3.42 -0.98
N PHE A 38 -1.19 2.76 -0.78
CA PHE A 38 -1.66 1.65 -1.59
C PHE A 38 -3.10 1.91 -2.02
N GLN A 39 -3.40 1.67 -3.29
CA GLN A 39 -4.75 1.75 -3.85
C GLN A 39 -5.04 0.50 -4.69
N LYS A 40 -6.23 -0.05 -4.52
CA LYS A 40 -6.82 -1.12 -5.33
C LYS A 40 -8.16 -0.63 -5.87
N GLY A 41 -8.24 -0.38 -7.17
CA GLY A 41 -9.41 0.22 -7.79
C GLY A 41 -9.79 1.53 -7.11
N ASN A 42 -10.97 1.56 -6.48
CA ASN A 42 -11.47 2.72 -5.75
C ASN A 42 -11.19 2.70 -4.25
N ASP A 43 -10.59 1.67 -3.67
CA ASP A 43 -10.26 1.66 -2.24
C ASP A 43 -8.76 1.94 -2.04
N ALA A 44 -8.43 2.77 -1.06
CA ALA A 44 -7.06 3.13 -0.74
C ALA A 44 -6.76 3.04 0.75
N LEU A 45 -5.50 2.85 1.10
CA LEU A 45 -5.00 2.88 2.47
C LEU A 45 -3.60 3.47 2.52
N ILE A 46 -3.18 3.81 3.73
CA ILE A 46 -1.78 4.12 4.04
C ILE A 46 -1.35 3.14 5.14
N CYS A 47 -0.19 2.53 4.95
CA CYS A 47 0.45 1.66 5.93
C CYS A 47 1.88 2.16 6.22
N GLU A 48 2.42 1.74 7.36
CA GLU A 48 3.77 2.10 7.78
C GLU A 48 4.79 1.12 7.18
N ILE A 49 5.87 1.69 6.66
CA ILE A 49 7.02 0.97 6.13
C ILE A 49 8.31 1.57 6.68
N SER A 50 9.42 0.87 6.47
CA SER A 50 10.75 1.42 6.50
C SER A 50 11.40 1.15 5.16
N ALA A 51 11.36 2.12 4.24
CA ALA A 51 12.00 1.99 2.93
C ALA A 51 13.51 1.78 3.07
N ARG A 52 14.14 2.35 4.11
CA ARG A 52 15.56 2.16 4.41
C ARG A 52 15.92 0.69 4.67
N HIS A 53 15.02 -0.03 5.35
CA HIS A 53 15.23 -1.42 5.71
C HIS A 53 14.46 -2.39 4.81
N ALA A 54 13.71 -1.87 3.82
CA ALA A 54 12.77 -2.62 3.01
C ALA A 54 11.83 -3.49 3.87
N VAL A 55 11.18 -2.88 4.87
CA VAL A 55 10.24 -3.58 5.76
C VAL A 55 8.87 -2.91 5.79
N ILE A 56 7.79 -3.68 5.90
CA ILE A 56 6.41 -3.21 6.15
C ILE A 56 5.91 -3.75 7.49
N ASP A 57 5.16 -2.95 8.27
CA ASP A 57 4.42 -3.43 9.44
C ASP A 57 2.98 -3.81 9.03
N PRO A 58 2.64 -5.11 8.92
CA PRO A 58 1.31 -5.54 8.49
C PRO A 58 0.20 -5.06 9.43
N ARG A 59 0.51 -4.82 10.72
CA ARG A 59 -0.47 -4.39 11.72
C ARG A 59 -1.04 -3.01 11.41
N THR A 60 -0.42 -2.26 10.51
CA THR A 60 -0.86 -0.91 10.09
C THR A 60 -1.83 -0.96 8.91
N ILE A 61 -1.96 -2.11 8.24
CA ILE A 61 -2.99 -2.39 7.23
C ILE A 61 -4.31 -2.70 7.96
N ARG A 62 -5.04 -1.65 8.33
CA ARG A 62 -6.22 -1.75 9.23
C ARG A 62 -7.56 -1.43 8.57
N ARG A 63 -7.60 -0.41 7.72
CA ARG A 63 -8.85 0.12 7.13
C ARG A 63 -8.62 0.73 5.76
N TRP A 64 -9.59 0.55 4.88
CA TRP A 64 -9.73 1.30 3.63
C TRP A 64 -10.17 2.73 3.90
N ASP A 65 -9.96 3.65 2.96
CA ASP A 65 -10.39 5.05 3.01
C ASP A 65 -11.92 5.24 3.05
N SER A 66 -12.68 4.20 2.71
CA SER A 66 -14.14 4.12 2.86
C SER A 66 -14.62 3.98 4.31
N GLY A 67 -13.81 3.42 5.21
CA GLY A 67 -14.19 3.17 6.62
C GLY A 67 -14.12 1.70 7.00
N ASN A 68 -14.20 0.85 5.98
CA ASN A 68 -14.26 -0.59 6.09
C ASN A 68 -13.00 -1.13 6.78
N LYS A 69 -13.22 -2.03 7.75
CA LYS A 69 -12.13 -2.75 8.41
C LYS A 69 -11.58 -3.82 7.48
N ILE A 70 -10.27 -3.98 7.48
CA ILE A 70 -9.58 -5.05 6.76
C ILE A 70 -9.49 -6.27 7.67
N SER A 71 -10.02 -7.41 7.22
CA SER A 71 -9.94 -8.69 7.95
C SER A 71 -8.51 -9.24 7.93
N ASP A 72 -8.21 -10.26 8.73
CA ASP A 72 -6.86 -10.84 8.72
C ASP A 72 -6.54 -11.56 7.41
N ASP A 73 -7.51 -12.26 6.81
CA ASP A 73 -7.36 -12.89 5.48
C ASP A 73 -7.14 -11.84 4.38
N GLU A 74 -7.94 -10.77 4.40
CA GLU A 74 -7.80 -9.67 3.45
C GLU A 74 -6.46 -8.96 3.64
N ARG A 75 -6.00 -8.77 4.88
CA ARG A 75 -4.70 -8.19 5.19
C ARG A 75 -3.56 -9.00 4.59
N ALA A 76 -3.63 -10.33 4.67
CA ALA A 76 -2.61 -11.20 4.08
C ALA A 76 -2.53 -11.01 2.55
N LEU A 77 -3.67 -10.96 1.87
CA LEU A 77 -3.74 -10.72 0.42
C LEU A 77 -3.21 -9.33 0.04
N ILE A 78 -3.57 -8.30 0.81
CA ILE A 78 -3.07 -6.93 0.60
C ILE A 78 -1.56 -6.88 0.80
N LEU A 79 -1.04 -7.51 1.85
CA LEU A 79 0.39 -7.55 2.15
C LEU A 79 1.17 -8.20 1.01
N GLU A 80 0.73 -9.35 0.52
CA GLU A 80 1.33 -10.03 -0.62
C GLU A 80 1.37 -9.12 -1.86
N LYS A 81 0.24 -8.47 -2.17
CA LYS A 81 0.15 -7.55 -3.30
C LYS A 81 1.05 -6.32 -3.14
N ILE A 82 1.14 -5.74 -1.93
CA ILE A 82 2.05 -4.62 -1.66
C ILE A 82 3.51 -5.05 -1.88
N ILE A 83 3.92 -6.22 -1.39
CA ILE A 83 5.28 -6.74 -1.58
C ILE A 83 5.59 -6.91 -3.07
N GLU A 84 4.68 -7.52 -3.83
CA GLU A 84 4.80 -7.71 -5.27
C GLU A 84 4.97 -6.36 -6.01
N LEU A 85 4.09 -5.40 -5.72
CA LEU A 85 4.10 -4.09 -6.35
C LEU A 85 5.32 -3.26 -5.95
N TYR A 86 5.74 -3.34 -4.69
CA TYR A 86 6.94 -2.66 -4.19
C TYR A 86 8.18 -3.13 -4.95
N LYS A 87 8.33 -4.44 -5.14
CA LYS A 87 9.42 -5.01 -5.93
C LYS A 87 9.44 -4.50 -7.37
N LYS A 88 8.27 -4.45 -8.02
CA LYS A 88 8.14 -3.92 -9.39
C LYS A 88 8.45 -2.42 -9.47
N ALA A 89 7.94 -1.64 -8.52
CA ALA A 89 8.06 -0.18 -8.50
C ALA A 89 9.48 0.30 -8.15
N TYR A 90 10.08 -0.29 -7.12
CA TYR A 90 11.31 0.20 -6.50
C TYR A 90 12.54 -0.69 -6.71
N LYS A 91 12.37 -1.86 -7.36
CA LYS A 91 13.43 -2.84 -7.62
C LYS A 91 14.14 -3.30 -6.33
N ASP A 92 13.36 -3.42 -5.26
CA ASP A 92 13.84 -3.79 -3.92
C ASP A 92 12.84 -4.75 -3.25
N ASP A 93 13.33 -5.62 -2.36
CA ASP A 93 12.55 -6.71 -1.78
C ASP A 93 11.97 -6.30 -0.42
N LEU A 94 10.69 -5.93 -0.40
CA LEU A 94 9.97 -5.58 0.83
C LEU A 94 9.64 -6.85 1.64
N SER A 95 9.99 -6.85 2.91
CA SER A 95 9.71 -7.94 3.84
C SER A 95 8.74 -7.51 4.95
N ALA A 96 7.95 -8.45 5.47
CA ALA A 96 7.08 -8.15 6.61
C ALA A 96 7.88 -8.11 7.92
N PHE A 97 7.63 -7.10 8.77
CA PHE A 97 8.23 -7.01 10.09
C PHE A 97 7.82 -8.24 10.92
N LYS A 98 8.81 -9.04 11.32
CA LYS A 98 8.63 -10.14 12.27
C LYS A 98 8.97 -9.59 13.65
N ASN A 99 7.95 -9.47 14.52
CA ASN A 99 8.21 -9.26 15.95
C ASN A 99 8.78 -10.54 16.57
#